data_AF-A0A1H5MXV4-F1
#
_entry.id   AF-A0A1H5MXV4-F1
#
_cell.length_a   1.000
_cell.length_b   1.000
_cell.length_c   1.000
_cell.angle_alpha   90.00
_cell.angle_beta   90.00
_cell.angle_gamma   90.00
#
_symmetry.space_group_name_H-M   'P 1'
#
loop_
_entity.id
_entity.type
_entity.pdbx_description
1 polymer ?
#
loop_
_entity_poly.entity_id
_entity_poly.type
_entity_poly.pdbx_seq_one_letter_code
_entity_poly.pdbx_strand_id
1 'polypeptide(L)'
;MGLIGARESHAVTGDLHLWVRYDGEETLPVGDARTRFRWTAESVDGNTRGWSASGPMYGPPGTKVTSADALQAIAWSLAKAAEGEGPGVGMLGDYPDWLIEIARRNVEELHATVAATGSVAAAERETANDLDGPEADLLAVEVAREVLRRAHDILAADIGRAEDIAVAHDVAERANPEVVIAHPDDPFDLPLYEGRAAEAHLRLGPGVYPARDKQDVSEMVVVVGTSPFSDTGLASAAFPALSQASPPRRARFMPMGQSTNGADRPDPGIDR
;
A
#
# COMPACT_ATOMS: atom_id res chain seq x y z
N MET A 1 32.50 0.99 0.23
CA MET A 1 31.32 0.24 -0.28
C MET A 1 31.06 0.71 -1.71
N GLY A 2 30.93 -0.21 -2.65
CA GLY A 2 30.72 0.13 -4.07
C GLY A 2 29.26 0.47 -4.35
N LEU A 3 29.04 1.55 -5.11
CA LEU A 3 27.73 1.92 -5.66
C LEU A 3 27.19 0.77 -6.51
N ILE A 4 25.99 0.29 -6.17
CA ILE A 4 25.25 -0.66 -6.99
C ILE A 4 24.28 0.18 -7.84
N GLY A 5 24.67 0.52 -9.06
CA GLY A 5 23.81 1.21 -10.03
C GLY A 5 24.36 2.53 -10.58
N ALA A 6 23.62 3.09 -11.54
CA ALA A 6 23.90 4.42 -12.08
C ALA A 6 23.79 5.48 -10.96
N ARG A 7 24.65 6.51 -11.01
CA ARG A 7 24.58 7.64 -10.08
C ARG A 7 23.42 8.60 -10.38
N GLU A 8 22.85 8.47 -11.57
CA GLU A 8 21.81 9.33 -12.07
C GLU A 8 20.84 8.51 -12.90
N SER A 9 19.55 8.78 -12.75
CA SER A 9 18.47 8.18 -13.51
C SER A 9 17.60 9.31 -14.05
N HIS A 10 17.13 9.15 -15.29
CA HIS A 10 16.26 10.12 -15.94
C HIS A 10 15.08 9.40 -16.59
N ALA A 11 13.94 10.07 -16.62
CA ALA A 11 12.75 9.65 -17.36
C ALA A 11 12.17 10.85 -18.10
N VAL A 12 11.63 10.57 -19.28
CA VAL A 12 10.83 11.51 -20.06
C VAL A 12 9.42 10.97 -20.09
N THR A 13 8.48 11.78 -19.65
CA THR A 13 7.07 11.45 -19.46
C THR A 13 6.26 12.54 -20.14
N GLY A 14 6.05 12.36 -21.43
CA GLY A 14 5.49 13.35 -22.35
C GLY A 14 6.32 14.61 -22.35
N ASP A 15 5.72 15.72 -21.94
CA ASP A 15 6.39 17.02 -21.83
C ASP A 15 7.13 17.24 -20.50
N LEU A 16 7.13 16.25 -19.61
CA LEU A 16 7.79 16.30 -18.30
C LEU A 16 9.07 15.48 -18.30
N HIS A 17 10.19 16.11 -17.99
CA HIS A 17 11.47 15.46 -17.80
C HIS A 17 11.79 15.39 -16.31
N LEU A 18 12.15 14.20 -15.84
CA LEU A 18 12.51 13.92 -14.45
C LEU A 18 13.95 13.42 -14.38
N TRP A 19 14.72 13.95 -13.45
CA TRP A 19 16.06 13.44 -13.13
C TRP A 19 16.19 13.20 -11.65
N VAL A 20 16.87 12.13 -11.29
CA VAL A 20 17.25 11.81 -9.91
C VAL A 20 18.73 11.49 -9.87
N ARG A 21 19.44 12.17 -8.96
CA ARG A 21 20.86 11.99 -8.72
C ARG A 21 21.11 11.49 -7.30
N TYR A 22 21.94 10.47 -7.17
CA TYR A 22 22.48 10.01 -5.90
C TYR A 22 23.55 10.99 -5.39
N ASP A 23 23.33 11.55 -4.20
CA ASP A 23 24.21 12.54 -3.56
C ASP A 23 25.15 11.91 -2.50
N GLY A 24 24.90 10.68 -2.04
CA GLY A 24 25.76 9.99 -1.06
C GLY A 24 24.98 9.22 0.01
N GLU A 25 25.68 8.76 1.04
CA GLU A 25 25.06 8.32 2.30
C GLU A 25 25.22 9.43 3.34
N GLU A 26 24.16 9.72 4.07
CA GLU A 26 24.14 10.71 5.15
C GLU A 26 23.73 10.04 6.45
N THR A 27 24.53 10.24 7.50
CA THR A 27 24.18 9.79 8.86
C THR A 27 23.46 10.94 9.55
N LEU A 28 22.17 10.75 9.81
CA LEU A 28 21.37 11.74 10.53
C LEU A 28 21.73 11.70 12.04
N PRO A 29 21.53 12.80 12.79
CA PRO A 29 21.91 12.89 14.20
C PRO A 29 21.32 11.79 15.10
N VAL A 30 20.19 11.22 14.70
CA VAL A 30 19.52 10.09 15.35
C VAL A 30 19.10 9.10 14.25
N GLY A 31 19.93 8.08 13.99
CA GLY A 31 19.56 6.96 13.11
C GLY A 31 20.69 6.39 12.26
N ASP A 32 20.38 5.32 11.55
CA ASP A 32 21.30 4.68 10.60
C ASP A 32 21.56 5.57 9.38
N ALA A 33 22.67 5.30 8.70
CA ALA A 33 23.00 5.95 7.44
C ALA A 33 21.85 5.76 6.42
N ARG A 34 21.47 6.87 5.78
CA ARG A 34 20.45 6.90 4.74
C ARG A 34 21.05 7.31 3.41
N THR A 35 20.56 6.67 2.36
CA THR A 35 20.90 6.99 0.98
C THR A 35 20.25 8.33 0.61
N ARG A 36 21.03 9.34 0.24
CA ARG A 36 20.58 10.68 -0.11
C ARG A 36 20.48 10.86 -1.62
N PHE A 37 19.40 11.48 -2.07
CA PHE A 37 19.13 11.80 -3.46
C PHE A 37 18.71 13.26 -3.62
N ARG A 38 18.84 13.77 -4.84
CA ARG A 38 18.24 15.03 -5.30
C ARG A 38 17.49 14.78 -6.58
N TRP A 39 16.33 15.38 -6.75
CA TRP A 39 15.61 15.31 -8.01
C TRP A 39 15.37 16.68 -8.60
N THR A 40 15.18 16.68 -9.91
CA THR A 40 14.79 17.85 -10.69
C THR A 40 13.69 17.46 -11.67
N ALA A 41 12.78 18.39 -11.91
CA ALA A 41 11.78 18.30 -12.96
C ALA A 41 11.88 19.51 -13.88
N GLU A 42 11.71 19.27 -15.18
CA GLU A 42 11.63 20.31 -16.20
C GLU A 42 10.43 20.01 -17.09
N SER A 43 9.67 21.06 -17.39
CA SER A 43 8.66 21.01 -18.44
C SER A 43 9.23 21.57 -19.74
N VAL A 44 9.10 20.80 -20.81
CA VAL A 44 9.38 21.25 -22.19
C VAL A 44 8.14 21.76 -22.90
N ASP A 45 6.97 21.74 -22.26
CA ASP A 45 5.73 22.31 -22.78
C ASP A 45 5.88 23.84 -22.94
N GLY A 46 5.60 24.32 -24.15
CA GLY A 46 5.62 25.75 -24.46
C GLY A 46 4.60 26.58 -23.68
N ASN A 47 3.53 25.95 -23.17
CA ASN A 47 2.47 26.60 -22.40
C ASN A 47 2.67 26.51 -20.88
N THR A 48 3.36 25.49 -20.39
CA THR A 48 3.50 25.18 -18.95
C THR A 48 4.98 25.05 -18.57
N ARG A 49 5.82 26.00 -19.02
CA ARG A 49 7.27 25.93 -18.81
C ARG A 49 7.62 26.16 -17.35
N GLY A 50 8.36 25.23 -16.77
CA GLY A 50 8.80 25.31 -15.39
C GLY A 50 10.01 24.43 -15.15
N TRP A 51 10.81 24.82 -14.16
CA TRP A 51 11.91 24.02 -13.65
C TRP A 51 11.81 23.99 -12.13
N SER A 52 11.91 22.80 -11.55
CA SER A 52 11.90 22.60 -10.11
C SER A 52 13.07 21.72 -9.73
N ALA A 53 13.74 22.08 -8.65
CA ALA A 53 14.70 21.24 -7.96
C ALA A 53 14.24 21.08 -6.53
N SER A 54 14.34 19.86 -6.02
CA SER A 54 13.90 19.57 -4.67
C SER A 54 15.00 19.75 -3.63
N GLY A 55 14.56 19.82 -2.38
CA GLY A 55 15.39 19.45 -1.24
C GLY A 55 15.84 17.97 -1.29
N PRO A 56 16.74 17.56 -0.40
CA PRO A 56 17.24 16.19 -0.36
C PRO A 56 16.11 15.20 -0.07
N MET A 57 16.07 14.11 -0.84
CA MET A 57 15.25 12.92 -0.56
C MET A 57 16.13 11.87 0.11
N TYR A 58 15.54 11.10 1.03
CA TYR A 58 16.24 10.02 1.72
C TYR A 58 15.56 8.69 1.47
N GLY A 59 16.36 7.68 1.13
CA GLY A 59 15.94 6.29 1.17
C GLY A 59 15.71 5.80 2.61
N PRO A 60 14.96 4.70 2.81
CA PRO A 60 14.80 4.11 4.12
C PRO A 60 16.15 3.71 4.75
N PRO A 61 16.30 3.82 6.08
CA PRO A 61 17.53 3.46 6.77
C PRO A 61 17.90 2.00 6.52
N GLY A 62 19.20 1.73 6.31
CA GLY A 62 19.71 0.37 6.11
C GLY A 62 19.32 -0.31 4.79
N THR A 63 18.56 0.36 3.92
CA THR A 63 18.16 -0.18 2.61
C THR A 63 19.04 0.35 1.49
N LYS A 64 19.38 -0.52 0.54
CA LYS A 64 20.08 -0.13 -0.68
C LYS A 64 19.07 0.38 -1.69
N VAL A 65 18.95 1.70 -1.78
CA VAL A 65 18.10 2.38 -2.76
C VAL A 65 18.97 2.87 -3.91
N THR A 66 18.53 2.65 -5.15
CA THR A 66 19.19 3.15 -6.36
C THR A 66 18.57 4.46 -6.82
N SER A 67 19.23 5.20 -7.73
CA SER A 67 18.63 6.38 -8.34
C SER A 67 17.38 6.05 -9.18
N ALA A 68 17.26 4.80 -9.67
CA ALA A 68 16.10 4.32 -10.40
C ALA A 68 14.89 4.12 -9.45
N ASP A 69 15.12 3.54 -8.27
CA ASP A 69 14.07 3.39 -7.24
C ASP A 69 13.56 4.77 -6.78
N ALA A 70 14.47 5.73 -6.63
CA ALA A 70 14.12 7.09 -6.24
C ALA A 70 13.39 7.84 -7.38
N LEU A 71 13.76 7.62 -8.64
CA LEU A 71 13.02 8.15 -9.81
C LEU A 71 11.61 7.59 -9.89
N GLN A 72 11.45 6.29 -9.64
CA GLN A 72 10.14 5.64 -9.59
C GLN A 72 9.26 6.22 -8.48
N ALA A 73 9.83 6.42 -7.29
CA ALA A 73 9.11 7.01 -6.16
C ALA A 73 8.63 8.44 -6.47
N ILE A 74 9.44 9.23 -7.19
CA ILE A 74 9.04 10.57 -7.67
C ILE A 74 7.90 10.48 -8.69
N ALA A 75 8.05 9.63 -9.71
CA ALA A 75 7.03 9.49 -10.75
C ALA A 75 5.67 9.07 -10.15
N TRP A 76 5.69 8.13 -9.20
CA TRP A 76 4.49 7.69 -8.48
C TRP A 76 3.86 8.81 -7.64
N SER A 77 4.67 9.55 -6.86
CA SER A 77 4.18 10.65 -6.03
C SER A 77 3.55 11.78 -6.88
N LEU A 78 4.13 12.08 -8.04
CA LEU A 78 3.58 13.05 -8.98
C LEU A 78 2.27 12.57 -9.63
N ALA A 79 2.18 11.28 -9.98
CA ALA A 79 0.94 10.71 -10.50
C ALA A 79 -0.20 10.82 -9.48
N LYS A 80 0.08 10.50 -8.21
CA LYS A 80 -0.89 10.62 -7.12
C LYS A 80 -1.35 12.06 -6.88
N ALA A 81 -0.40 13.00 -6.80
CA ALA A 81 -0.73 14.41 -6.65
C ALA A 81 -1.56 14.94 -7.83
N ALA A 82 -1.28 14.49 -9.05
CA ALA A 82 -2.03 14.84 -10.25
C ALA A 82 -3.49 14.32 -10.22
N GLU A 83 -3.71 13.14 -9.65
CA GLU A 83 -5.02 12.49 -9.41
C GLU A 83 -5.81 13.16 -8.27
N GLY A 84 -5.20 14.10 -7.53
CA GLY A 84 -5.83 14.77 -6.38
C GLY A 84 -5.74 13.96 -5.08
N GLU A 85 -4.98 12.87 -5.09
CA GLU A 85 -4.58 12.17 -3.87
C GLU A 85 -3.36 12.91 -3.29
N GLY A 86 -3.50 13.48 -2.10
CA GLY A 86 -2.43 14.25 -1.47
C GLY A 86 -1.14 13.44 -1.36
N PRO A 87 0.05 14.09 -1.33
CA PRO A 87 1.31 13.39 -1.23
C PRO A 87 1.28 12.49 0.02
N GLY A 88 1.59 11.21 -0.17
CA GLY A 88 1.64 10.24 0.93
C GLY A 88 2.56 10.75 2.05
N VAL A 89 2.18 10.42 3.30
CA VAL A 89 2.89 10.83 4.52
C VAL A 89 4.40 10.60 4.37
N GLY A 90 5.18 11.68 4.45
CA GLY A 90 6.64 11.64 4.45
C GLY A 90 7.34 11.77 3.09
N MET A 91 6.60 11.97 1.99
CA MET A 91 7.21 12.16 0.67
C MET A 91 6.84 13.52 0.07
N LEU A 92 7.84 14.41 0.06
CA LEU A 92 7.95 15.60 -0.81
C LEU A 92 6.94 16.72 -0.51
N GLY A 93 7.46 17.91 -0.19
CA GLY A 93 6.62 19.09 0.07
C GLY A 93 5.75 19.50 -1.12
N ASP A 94 4.89 20.50 -0.91
CA ASP A 94 3.95 21.01 -1.91
C ASP A 94 4.61 21.21 -3.28
N TYR A 95 4.22 20.39 -4.27
CA TYR A 95 4.65 20.57 -5.64
C TYR A 95 4.14 21.91 -6.17
N PRO A 96 4.94 22.65 -6.95
CA PRO A 96 4.45 23.88 -7.56
C PRO A 96 3.31 23.57 -8.53
N ASP A 97 2.32 24.46 -8.62
CA ASP A 97 1.08 24.25 -9.40
C ASP A 97 1.33 23.81 -10.85
N TRP A 98 2.35 24.40 -11.50
CA TRP A 98 2.72 24.06 -12.88
C TRP A 98 3.16 22.59 -13.02
N LEU A 99 3.80 22.03 -11.99
CA LEU A 99 4.28 20.64 -11.99
C LEU A 99 3.11 19.67 -11.78
N ILE A 100 2.14 20.03 -10.95
CA ILE A 100 0.90 19.25 -10.79
C ILE A 100 0.07 19.31 -12.08
N GLU A 101 -0.03 20.49 -12.70
CA GLU A 101 -0.75 20.66 -13.96
C GLU A 101 -0.16 19.81 -15.08
N ILE A 102 1.16 19.83 -15.27
CA ILE A 102 1.80 19.01 -16.31
C ILE A 102 1.75 17.52 -15.96
N ALA A 103 1.91 17.14 -14.69
CA ALA A 103 1.76 15.75 -14.25
C ALA A 103 0.35 15.21 -14.55
N ARG A 104 -0.69 16.02 -14.35
CA ARG A 104 -2.08 15.66 -14.67
C ARG A 104 -2.32 15.39 -16.15
N ARG A 105 -1.64 16.12 -17.02
CA ARG A 105 -1.70 15.89 -18.48
C ARG A 105 -0.95 14.62 -18.90
N ASN A 106 0.04 14.18 -18.12
CA ASN A 106 0.93 13.07 -18.44
C ASN A 106 0.81 11.88 -17.47
N VAL A 107 -0.33 11.75 -16.78
CA VAL A 107 -0.50 10.78 -15.68
C VAL A 107 -0.35 9.31 -16.13
N GLU A 108 -0.88 8.96 -17.31
CA GLU A 108 -0.76 7.60 -17.86
C GLU A 108 0.70 7.24 -18.16
N GLU A 109 1.48 8.21 -18.65
CA GLU A 109 2.89 8.02 -18.96
C GLU A 109 3.74 7.98 -17.68
N LEU A 110 3.33 8.68 -16.62
CA LEU A 110 3.94 8.58 -15.29
C LEU A 110 3.76 7.17 -14.75
N HIS A 111 2.55 6.60 -14.86
CA HIS A 111 2.29 5.20 -14.51
C HIS A 111 3.13 4.23 -15.35
N ALA A 112 3.27 4.47 -16.66
CA ALA A 112 4.13 3.66 -17.52
C ALA A 112 5.62 3.74 -17.11
N THR A 113 6.08 4.93 -16.68
CA THR A 113 7.44 5.13 -16.15
C THR A 113 7.64 4.34 -14.85
N VAL A 114 6.63 4.31 -13.97
CA VAL A 114 6.65 3.52 -12.74
C VAL A 114 6.76 2.02 -13.06
N ALA A 115 5.98 1.52 -14.03
CA ALA A 115 6.02 0.12 -14.43
C ALA A 115 7.33 -0.28 -15.14
N ALA A 116 7.88 0.60 -15.99
CA ALA A 116 9.10 0.33 -16.76
C ALA A 116 10.38 0.37 -15.92
N THR A 117 10.40 1.14 -14.84
CA THR A 117 11.58 1.31 -13.95
C THR A 117 11.69 0.18 -12.91
N GLY A 118 10.88 -0.87 -13.03
CA GLY A 118 10.76 -2.01 -12.10
C GLY A 118 12.08 -2.65 -11.67
N SER A 119 12.68 -2.08 -10.63
CA SER A 119 13.61 -2.75 -9.73
C SER A 119 12.80 -3.69 -8.83
N VAL A 120 13.39 -4.80 -8.41
CA VAL A 120 12.77 -5.87 -7.61
C VAL A 120 12.10 -5.34 -6.32
N ALA A 121 12.53 -4.17 -5.82
CA ALA A 121 11.91 -3.49 -4.69
C ALA A 121 10.51 -2.91 -4.98
N ALA A 122 10.18 -2.64 -6.26
CA ALA A 122 8.86 -2.23 -6.69
C ALA A 122 7.90 -3.41 -6.77
N ALA A 123 8.35 -4.59 -7.20
CA ALA A 123 7.53 -5.79 -7.18
C ALA A 123 7.18 -6.18 -5.72
N GLU A 124 8.09 -5.96 -4.77
CA GLU A 124 7.84 -6.10 -3.33
C GLU A 124 6.96 -4.97 -2.75
N ARG A 125 7.00 -3.75 -3.30
CA ARG A 125 6.10 -2.65 -2.91
C ARG A 125 4.72 -2.75 -3.53
N GLU A 126 4.60 -3.28 -4.73
CA GLU A 126 3.34 -3.53 -5.41
C GLU A 126 2.66 -4.73 -4.76
N THR A 127 3.40 -5.76 -4.34
CA THR A 127 2.83 -6.80 -3.45
C THR A 127 2.51 -6.31 -2.02
N ALA A 128 3.16 -5.25 -1.52
CA ALA A 128 2.80 -4.61 -0.25
C ALA A 128 1.60 -3.65 -0.35
N ASN A 129 1.37 -3.06 -1.54
CA ASN A 129 0.22 -2.20 -1.86
C ASN A 129 -0.96 -2.96 -2.50
N ASP A 130 -0.77 -4.23 -2.89
CA ASP A 130 -1.83 -5.19 -3.30
C ASP A 130 -2.51 -5.84 -2.09
N LEU A 131 -2.19 -5.43 -0.86
CA LEU A 131 -3.04 -5.70 0.28
C LEU A 131 -4.29 -4.81 0.12
N ASP A 132 -5.23 -5.27 -0.70
CA ASP A 132 -6.62 -4.81 -0.62
C ASP A 132 -7.32 -5.62 0.47
N GLY A 133 -7.90 -4.93 1.44
CA GLY A 133 -8.77 -5.51 2.46
C GLY A 133 -8.12 -5.68 3.86
N PRO A 134 -8.67 -6.57 4.70
CA PRO A 134 -8.49 -6.55 6.16
C PRO A 134 -7.03 -6.66 6.66
N GLU A 135 -6.13 -7.23 5.86
CA GLU A 135 -4.71 -7.39 6.21
C GLU A 135 -3.92 -6.09 6.02
N ALA A 136 -4.27 -5.26 5.03
CA ALA A 136 -3.72 -3.92 4.84
C ALA A 136 -4.14 -2.99 5.96
N ASP A 137 -5.42 -3.06 6.32
CA ASP A 137 -5.99 -2.29 7.41
C ASP A 137 -5.32 -2.66 8.74
N LEU A 138 -5.04 -3.96 8.96
CA LEU A 138 -4.27 -4.42 10.11
C LEU A 138 -2.84 -3.85 10.12
N LEU A 139 -2.16 -3.82 8.97
CA LEU A 139 -0.82 -3.22 8.88
C LEU A 139 -0.85 -1.72 9.19
N ALA A 140 -1.84 -0.98 8.68
CA ALA A 140 -2.01 0.44 8.97
C ALA A 140 -2.23 0.70 10.46
N VAL A 141 -3.03 -0.13 11.13
CA VAL A 141 -3.24 -0.08 12.58
C VAL A 141 -1.95 -0.37 13.35
N GLU A 142 -1.15 -1.33 12.91
CA GLU A 142 0.13 -1.67 13.54
C GLU A 142 1.16 -0.55 13.38
N VAL A 143 1.21 0.11 12.21
CA VAL A 143 2.02 1.31 12.00
C VAL A 143 1.58 2.42 12.95
N ALA A 144 0.27 2.65 13.09
CA ALA A 144 -0.25 3.66 14.02
C ALA A 144 0.15 3.36 15.47
N ARG A 145 0.04 2.09 15.91
CA ARG A 145 0.49 1.65 17.24
C ARG A 145 1.99 1.82 17.44
N GLU A 146 2.80 1.57 16.42
CA GLU A 146 4.24 1.80 16.46
C GLU A 146 4.57 3.29 16.60
N VAL A 147 3.89 4.14 15.82
CA VAL A 147 4.03 5.61 15.89
C VAL A 147 3.70 6.10 17.30
N LEU A 148 2.63 5.60 17.91
CA LEU A 148 2.27 5.95 19.29
C LEU A 148 3.33 5.50 20.29
N ARG A 149 3.87 4.30 20.14
CA ARG A 149 4.93 3.78 21.01
C ARG A 149 6.20 4.63 20.96
N ARG A 150 6.49 5.18 19.77
CA ARG A 150 7.65 6.05 19.52
C ARG A 150 7.32 7.55 19.53
N ALA A 151 6.13 7.94 19.94
CA ALA A 151 5.66 9.33 19.80
C ALA A 151 6.62 10.32 20.46
N HIS A 152 7.15 9.97 21.64
CA HIS A 152 8.14 10.78 22.34
C HIS A 152 9.40 11.01 21.48
N ASP A 153 9.94 9.95 20.87
CA ASP A 153 11.16 10.04 20.06
C ASP A 153 10.92 10.74 18.72
N ILE A 154 9.74 10.54 18.11
CA ILE A 154 9.32 11.21 16.87
C ILE A 154 9.21 12.72 17.09
N LEU A 155 8.57 13.14 18.18
CA LEU A 155 8.42 14.55 18.54
C LEU A 155 9.75 15.18 18.95
N ALA A 156 10.57 14.45 19.72
CA ALA A 156 11.90 14.93 20.13
C ALA A 156 12.86 15.11 18.94
N ALA A 157 12.70 14.32 17.88
CA ALA A 157 13.51 14.40 16.67
C ALA A 157 12.93 15.35 15.59
N ASP A 158 11.79 16.00 15.85
CA ASP A 158 11.07 16.88 14.91
C ASP A 158 10.76 16.17 13.57
N ILE A 159 10.48 14.86 13.62
CA ILE A 159 10.21 14.01 12.44
C ILE A 159 8.72 14.02 12.08
N GLY A 160 7.84 14.36 13.02
CA GLY A 160 6.39 14.40 12.84
C GLY A 160 5.75 15.46 13.71
N ARG A 161 4.49 15.78 13.42
CA ARG A 161 3.74 16.79 14.16
C ARG A 161 2.81 16.16 15.19
N ALA A 162 2.36 16.95 16.17
CA ALA A 162 1.42 16.49 17.18
C ALA A 162 0.09 16.01 16.56
N GLU A 163 -0.31 16.62 15.45
CA GLU A 163 -1.50 16.21 14.69
C GLU A 163 -1.37 14.79 14.12
N ASP A 164 -0.17 14.40 13.66
CA ASP A 164 0.07 13.06 13.12
C ASP A 164 -0.04 11.98 14.21
N ILE A 165 0.43 12.29 15.42
CA ILE A 165 0.28 11.44 16.60
C ILE A 165 -1.20 11.30 17.00
N ALA A 166 -1.98 12.38 16.90
CA ALA A 166 -3.41 12.33 17.18
C ALA A 166 -4.17 11.46 16.16
N VAL A 167 -3.82 11.52 14.88
CA VAL A 167 -4.38 10.63 13.85
C VAL A 167 -4.02 9.17 14.14
N ALA A 168 -2.77 8.89 14.50
CA ALA A 168 -2.33 7.54 14.86
C ALA A 168 -3.10 7.01 16.09
N HIS A 169 -3.34 7.86 17.09
CA HIS A 169 -4.14 7.53 18.26
C HIS A 169 -5.57 7.13 17.87
N ASP A 170 -6.23 7.95 17.04
CA ASP A 170 -7.58 7.70 16.57
C ASP A 170 -7.71 6.38 15.80
N VAL A 171 -6.74 6.09 14.92
CA VAL A 171 -6.71 4.83 14.16
C VAL A 171 -6.55 3.63 15.10
N ALA A 172 -5.60 3.69 16.04
CA ALA A 172 -5.33 2.59 16.96
C ALA A 172 -6.49 2.30 17.90
N GLU A 173 -7.15 3.35 18.43
CA GLU A 173 -8.28 3.20 19.35
C GLU A 173 -9.54 2.67 18.64
N ARG A 174 -9.87 3.19 17.45
CA ARG A 174 -11.02 2.69 16.67
C ARG A 174 -10.87 1.22 16.29
N ALA A 175 -9.65 0.76 16.12
CA ALA A 175 -9.33 -0.62 15.80
C ALA A 175 -9.21 -1.54 17.03
N ASN A 176 -9.42 -1.02 18.25
CA ASN A 176 -9.30 -1.75 19.51
C ASN A 176 -10.56 -1.74 20.43
N PRO A 177 -11.78 -1.94 19.88
CA PRO A 177 -12.98 -2.10 20.71
C PRO A 177 -12.94 -3.41 21.52
N GLU A 178 -13.84 -3.53 22.49
CA GLU A 178 -14.14 -4.82 23.12
C GLU A 178 -15.06 -5.64 22.22
N VAL A 179 -14.66 -6.88 21.94
CA VAL A 179 -15.32 -7.74 20.96
C VAL A 179 -15.66 -9.11 21.54
N VAL A 180 -16.70 -9.71 20.98
CA VAL A 180 -17.08 -11.11 21.21
C VAL A 180 -17.04 -11.85 19.88
N ILE A 181 -16.30 -12.96 19.84
CA ILE A 181 -16.23 -13.88 18.70
C ILE A 181 -16.91 -15.18 19.11
N ALA A 182 -18.09 -15.43 18.56
CA ALA A 182 -18.89 -16.61 18.87
C ALA A 182 -18.23 -17.89 18.31
N HIS A 183 -18.54 -19.03 18.93
CA HIS A 183 -18.12 -20.32 18.38
C HIS A 183 -18.87 -20.61 17.06
N PRO A 184 -18.18 -21.01 15.98
CA PRO A 184 -18.78 -21.18 14.66
C PRO A 184 -19.79 -22.34 14.62
N ASP A 185 -19.55 -23.38 15.41
CA ASP A 185 -20.38 -24.59 15.42
C ASP A 185 -21.55 -24.54 16.42
N ASP A 186 -21.48 -23.66 17.44
CA ASP A 186 -22.55 -23.50 18.43
C ASP A 186 -22.54 -22.08 19.02
N PRO A 187 -23.46 -21.18 18.61
CA PRO A 187 -23.52 -19.81 19.12
C PRO A 187 -23.95 -19.72 20.60
N PHE A 188 -24.34 -20.83 21.23
CA PHE A 188 -24.68 -20.92 22.65
C PHE A 188 -23.54 -21.46 23.52
N ASP A 189 -22.45 -21.94 22.93
CA ASP A 189 -21.24 -22.34 23.65
C ASP A 189 -20.41 -21.11 24.05
N LEU A 190 -19.39 -21.32 24.89
CA LEU A 190 -18.45 -20.27 25.27
C LEU A 190 -17.81 -19.65 24.01
N PRO A 191 -17.70 -18.30 23.96
CA PRO A 191 -17.11 -17.64 22.81
C PRO A 191 -15.65 -18.08 22.62
N LEU A 192 -15.22 -18.18 21.35
CA LEU A 192 -13.81 -18.42 21.02
C LEU A 192 -12.91 -17.33 21.62
N TYR A 193 -13.42 -16.11 21.68
CA TYR A 193 -12.73 -14.98 22.27
C TYR A 193 -13.72 -13.92 22.77
N GLU A 194 -13.40 -13.36 23.95
CA GLU A 194 -14.02 -12.16 24.49
C GLU A 194 -12.91 -11.29 25.10
N GLY A 195 -12.82 -10.03 24.67
CA GLY A 195 -11.80 -9.10 25.14
C GLY A 195 -11.51 -7.97 24.14
N ARG A 196 -10.36 -7.31 24.29
CA ARG A 196 -9.92 -6.23 23.39
C ARG A 196 -9.44 -6.77 22.05
N ALA A 197 -9.88 -6.18 20.95
CA ALA A 197 -9.52 -6.66 19.61
C ALA A 197 -7.99 -6.75 19.39
N ALA A 198 -7.19 -5.86 19.98
CA ALA A 198 -5.73 -5.89 19.91
C ALA A 198 -5.10 -7.15 20.52
N GLU A 199 -5.81 -7.86 21.40
CA GLU A 199 -5.31 -9.02 22.15
C GLU A 199 -5.83 -10.36 21.59
N ALA A 200 -6.70 -10.34 20.58
CA ALA A 200 -7.31 -11.55 20.02
C ALA A 200 -6.27 -12.57 19.51
N HIS A 201 -5.16 -12.08 18.93
CA HIS A 201 -4.03 -12.91 18.46
C HIS A 201 -3.36 -13.75 19.57
N LEU A 202 -3.58 -13.44 20.85
CA LEU A 202 -3.05 -14.24 21.97
C LEU A 202 -3.80 -15.57 22.15
N ARG A 203 -5.01 -15.69 21.59
CA ARG A 203 -5.85 -16.89 21.69
C ARG A 203 -6.22 -17.49 20.33
N LEU A 204 -6.19 -16.68 19.28
CA LEU A 204 -6.62 -17.06 17.95
C LEU A 204 -5.42 -17.14 17.00
N GLY A 205 -5.49 -18.07 16.05
CA GLY A 205 -4.55 -18.12 14.93
C GLY A 205 -4.85 -17.03 13.88
N PRO A 206 -3.99 -16.92 12.85
CA PRO A 206 -4.25 -16.02 11.72
C PRO A 206 -5.58 -16.32 11.02
N GLY A 207 -6.33 -15.28 10.68
CA GLY A 207 -7.62 -15.37 10.01
C GLY A 207 -8.52 -14.15 10.21
N VAL A 208 -9.70 -14.19 9.58
CA VAL A 208 -10.75 -13.18 9.73
C VAL A 208 -11.94 -13.82 10.43
N TYR A 209 -12.36 -13.22 11.55
CA TYR A 209 -13.36 -13.76 12.44
C TYR A 209 -14.56 -12.82 12.53
N PRO A 210 -15.79 -13.30 12.24
CA PRO A 210 -17.00 -12.54 12.55
C PRO A 210 -17.05 -12.22 14.04
N ALA A 211 -17.30 -10.96 14.37
CA ALA A 211 -17.30 -10.47 15.74
C ALA A 211 -18.48 -9.52 15.95
N ARG A 212 -18.78 -9.25 17.22
CA ARG A 212 -19.70 -8.19 17.62
C ARG A 212 -19.03 -7.25 18.59
N ASP A 213 -19.32 -5.97 18.45
CA ASP A 213 -18.97 -4.99 19.46
C ASP A 213 -19.74 -5.30 20.75
N LYS A 214 -19.03 -5.37 21.87
CA LYS A 214 -19.63 -5.65 23.17
C LYS A 214 -20.49 -4.50 23.70
N GLN A 215 -20.18 -3.27 23.28
CA GLN A 215 -20.86 -2.05 23.71
C GLN A 215 -22.07 -1.71 22.83
N ASP A 216 -21.99 -1.94 21.52
CA ASP A 216 -23.01 -1.48 20.56
C ASP A 216 -23.67 -2.59 19.73
N VAL A 217 -23.37 -3.87 19.98
CA VAL A 217 -23.90 -5.04 19.23
C VAL A 217 -23.63 -5.01 17.71
N SER A 218 -22.95 -3.96 17.23
CA SER A 218 -22.62 -3.74 15.83
C SER A 218 -21.78 -4.89 15.29
N GLU A 219 -22.08 -5.31 14.06
CA GLU A 219 -21.33 -6.38 13.39
C GLU A 219 -19.95 -5.88 12.98
N MET A 220 -18.94 -6.64 13.38
CA MET A 220 -17.54 -6.35 13.12
C MET A 220 -16.85 -7.60 12.60
N VAL A 221 -15.63 -7.40 12.10
CA VAL A 221 -14.70 -8.47 11.82
C VAL A 221 -13.43 -8.22 12.61
N VAL A 222 -12.91 -9.27 13.24
CA VAL A 222 -11.60 -9.26 13.88
C VAL A 222 -10.63 -9.96 12.95
N VAL A 223 -9.55 -9.27 12.64
CA VAL A 223 -8.48 -9.78 11.78
C VAL A 223 -7.30 -10.11 12.68
N VAL A 224 -6.78 -11.33 12.52
CA VAL A 224 -5.54 -11.78 13.14
C VAL A 224 -4.57 -12.08 12.01
N GLY A 225 -3.42 -11.43 12.02
CA GLY A 225 -2.46 -11.53 10.92
C GLY A 225 -1.03 -11.36 11.41
N THR A 226 -0.08 -11.52 10.49
CA THR A 226 1.34 -11.33 10.79
C THR A 226 1.66 -9.83 10.92
N SER A 227 2.48 -9.49 11.91
CA SER A 227 2.95 -8.12 12.11
C SER A 227 4.47 -8.08 12.26
N PRO A 228 5.18 -7.22 11.50
CA PRO A 228 6.61 -7.01 11.67
C PRO A 228 6.94 -6.21 12.94
N PHE A 229 5.94 -5.65 13.62
CA PHE A 229 6.10 -4.78 14.79
C PHE A 229 5.75 -5.49 16.12
N SER A 230 5.28 -6.73 16.06
CA SER A 230 4.90 -7.53 17.23
C SER A 230 6.00 -8.51 17.62
N ASP A 231 6.27 -8.63 18.92
CA ASP A 231 7.24 -9.59 19.47
C ASP A 231 6.83 -11.05 19.21
N THR A 232 5.53 -11.32 19.07
CA THR A 232 5.00 -12.66 18.77
C THR A 232 4.90 -12.93 17.27
N GLY A 233 5.21 -11.93 16.42
CA GLY A 233 5.02 -11.97 14.97
C GLY A 233 3.56 -11.90 14.53
N LEU A 234 2.60 -11.82 15.45
CA LEU A 234 1.17 -11.70 15.18
C LEU A 234 0.57 -10.45 15.81
N ALA A 235 -0.45 -9.91 15.17
CA ALA A 235 -1.26 -8.82 15.70
C ALA A 235 -2.72 -9.00 15.33
N SER A 236 -3.58 -8.24 16.01
CA SER A 236 -5.00 -8.24 15.72
C SER A 236 -5.64 -6.86 15.84
N ALA A 237 -6.75 -6.68 15.11
CA ALA A 237 -7.54 -5.46 15.04
C ALA A 237 -8.99 -5.79 14.67
N ALA A 238 -9.92 -4.92 15.05
CA ALA A 238 -11.31 -5.02 14.61
C ALA A 238 -11.67 -3.92 13.61
N PHE A 239 -12.52 -4.27 12.66
CA PHE A 239 -13.05 -3.37 11.64
C PHE A 239 -14.57 -3.54 11.51
N PRO A 240 -15.30 -2.50 11.10
CA PRO A 240 -16.70 -2.65 10.75
C PRO A 240 -16.88 -3.74 9.69
N ALA A 241 -17.91 -4.58 9.82
CA ALA A 241 -18.24 -5.53 8.78
C ALA A 241 -18.67 -4.73 7.52
N LEU A 242 -17.82 -4.67 6.50
CA LEU A 242 -18.19 -4.09 5.21
C LEU A 242 -19.45 -4.81 4.72
N SER A 243 -20.54 -4.07 4.47
CA SER A 243 -21.69 -4.60 3.73
C SER A 243 -21.15 -5.14 2.41
N GLN A 244 -21.07 -6.47 2.31
CA GLN A 244 -20.58 -7.12 1.10
C GLN A 244 -21.58 -6.83 -0.01
N ALA A 245 -21.35 -5.78 -0.80
CA ALA A 245 -21.71 -5.83 -2.21
C ALA A 245 -21.00 -7.07 -2.73
N SER A 246 -21.79 -8.10 -3.02
CA SER A 246 -21.28 -9.42 -3.41
C SER A 246 -20.12 -9.25 -4.40
N PRO A 247 -19.02 -10.01 -4.26
CA PRO A 247 -18.02 -10.03 -5.32
C PRO A 247 -18.75 -10.33 -6.64
N PRO A 248 -18.43 -9.66 -7.76
CA PRO A 248 -19.02 -10.01 -9.03
C PRO A 248 -18.80 -11.51 -9.20
N ARG A 249 -19.91 -12.28 -9.24
CA ARG A 249 -19.87 -13.71 -9.47
C ARG A 249 -18.92 -13.90 -10.63
N ARG A 250 -17.74 -14.49 -10.38
CA ARG A 250 -16.88 -15.00 -11.44
C ARG A 250 -17.82 -15.77 -12.35
N ALA A 251 -18.06 -15.25 -13.54
CA ALA A 251 -18.75 -16.01 -14.56
C ALA A 251 -17.95 -17.30 -14.65
N ARG A 252 -18.56 -18.40 -14.21
CA ARG A 252 -18.02 -19.73 -14.47
C ARG A 252 -17.89 -19.78 -15.99
N PHE A 253 -16.67 -19.63 -16.48
CA PHE A 253 -16.30 -20.12 -17.79
C PHE A 253 -16.52 -21.63 -17.71
N MET A 254 -17.72 -22.06 -18.07
CA MET A 254 -17.95 -23.44 -18.44
C MET A 254 -17.16 -23.63 -19.74
N PRO A 255 -16.21 -24.57 -19.79
CA PRO A 255 -15.67 -25.01 -21.05
C PRO A 255 -16.81 -25.74 -21.77
N MET A 256 -17.55 -25.03 -22.62
CA MET A 256 -18.43 -25.68 -23.59
C MET A 256 -17.52 -26.48 -24.51
N GLY A 257 -17.64 -27.80 -24.34
CA GLY A 257 -16.81 -28.79 -24.95
C GLY A 257 -16.70 -28.63 -26.45
N GLN A 258 -15.53 -29.02 -26.93
CA GLN A 258 -15.25 -29.37 -28.30
C GLN A 258 -16.43 -30.14 -28.88
N SER A 259 -17.12 -29.52 -29.84
CA SER A 259 -18.04 -30.21 -30.73
C SER A 259 -17.19 -31.08 -31.67
N THR A 260 -16.94 -32.32 -31.27
CA THR A 260 -16.42 -33.36 -32.13
C THR A 260 -17.59 -34.06 -32.81
N ASN A 261 -17.69 -33.84 -34.12
CA ASN A 261 -18.17 -34.79 -35.14
C ASN A 261 -19.56 -35.42 -35.00
N GLY A 262 -20.39 -35.21 -36.02
CA GLY A 262 -21.57 -36.04 -36.26
C GLY A 262 -22.31 -35.63 -37.52
N ALA A 263 -21.64 -35.72 -38.67
CA ALA A 263 -22.27 -35.58 -39.98
C ALA A 263 -23.35 -36.67 -40.13
N ASP A 264 -24.60 -36.24 -40.11
CA ASP A 264 -25.75 -37.09 -40.40
C ASP A 264 -25.84 -37.26 -41.92
N ARG A 265 -25.23 -38.34 -42.42
CA ARG A 265 -25.30 -38.78 -43.81
C ARG A 265 -26.07 -40.09 -43.82
N PRO A 266 -27.32 -40.14 -44.31
CA PRO A 266 -28.03 -41.39 -44.46
C PRO A 266 -27.43 -42.18 -45.64
N ASP A 267 -27.04 -43.42 -45.37
CA ASP A 267 -26.65 -44.42 -46.36
C ASP A 267 -27.91 -45.04 -47.00
N PRO A 268 -27.99 -45.21 -48.34
CA PRO A 268 -29.15 -45.80 -49.00
C PRO A 268 -28.96 -47.32 -49.18
N GLY A 269 -29.99 -48.12 -48.88
CA GLY A 269 -29.93 -49.55 -49.21
C GLY A 269 -31.10 -50.40 -48.75
N ILE A 270 -32.16 -50.44 -49.57
CA ILE A 270 -32.87 -51.64 -50.06
C ILE A 270 -33.25 -52.72 -49.01
N ASP A 271 -34.56 -52.90 -48.75
CA ASP A 271 -35.28 -54.09 -49.24
C ASP A 271 -36.82 -54.04 -49.03
N ARG A 272 -37.51 -54.47 -50.10
CA ARG A 272 -38.95 -54.76 -50.33
C ARG A 272 -39.91 -53.63 -50.72
#